data_AF-A0A7W4Z4Z7-F1
#
_entry.id   AF-A0A7W4Z4Z7-F1
#
_cell.length_a   1.000
_cell.length_b   1.000
_cell.length_c   1.000
_cell.angle_alpha   90.00
_cell.angle_beta   90.00
_cell.angle_gamma   90.00
#
_symmetry.space_group_name_H-M   'P 1'
#
loop_
_entity.id
_entity.type
_entity.pdbx_description
1 polymer ?
#
loop_
_entity_poly.entity_id
_entity_poly.type
_entity_poly.pdbx_seq_one_letter_code
_entity_poly.pdbx_strand_id
1 'polypeptide(L)'
;MKGEDYIQQALQTESQPSEEQMSRVNLRILHALMGLQTETGELTDAVKRHIFYGTPLDKVNLVEEIGDVFWYIAILMDELKVDVGDKASFEHAMKVNIEKLRARYPNKFTEFDAVNRDLDTERKILEQ
;
A
#
# COMPACT_ATOMS: atom_id res chain seq x y z
N MET A 1 24.74 27.56 5.76
CA MET A 1 23.49 27.74 5.00
C MET A 1 22.43 28.15 5.99
N LYS A 2 21.70 29.24 5.77
CA LYS A 2 20.55 29.59 6.62
C LYS A 2 19.32 28.80 6.17
N GLY A 3 18.32 28.66 7.05
CA GLY A 3 17.09 27.91 6.72
C GLY A 3 16.36 28.50 5.52
N GLU A 4 16.37 29.83 5.41
CA GLU A 4 15.79 30.55 4.28
C GLU A 4 16.50 30.24 2.96
N ASP A 5 17.84 30.19 2.97
CA ASP A 5 18.65 29.83 1.79
C ASP A 5 18.33 28.40 1.32
N TYR A 6 18.08 27.48 2.26
CA TYR A 6 17.68 26.11 1.95
C TYR A 6 16.28 26.03 1.33
N ILE A 7 15.30 26.75 1.89
CA ILE A 7 13.93 26.80 1.35
C ILE A 7 13.94 27.29 -0.09
N GLN A 8 14.69 28.35 -0.40
CA GLN A 8 14.79 28.86 -1.77
C GLN A 8 15.39 27.82 -2.74
N GLN A 9 16.44 27.11 -2.32
CA GLN A 9 17.02 26.04 -3.12
C GLN A 9 16.06 24.86 -3.30
N ALA A 10 15.27 24.50 -2.28
CA ALA A 10 14.27 23.44 -2.38
C ALA A 10 13.17 23.82 -3.39
N LEU A 11 12.63 25.04 -3.31
CA LEU A 11 11.59 25.54 -4.20
C LEU A 11 12.05 25.61 -5.66
N GLN A 12 13.33 25.85 -5.94
CA GLN A 12 13.87 25.80 -7.31
C GLN A 12 13.78 24.40 -7.95
N THR A 13 13.69 23.35 -7.14
CA THR A 13 13.60 21.96 -7.58
C THR A 13 12.21 21.36 -7.40
N GLU A 14 11.26 22.12 -6.84
CA GLU A 14 9.88 21.69 -6.68
C GLU A 14 9.23 21.53 -8.06
N SER A 15 8.72 20.32 -8.34
CA SER A 15 7.87 20.12 -9.50
C SER A 15 6.48 20.65 -9.21
N GLN A 16 6.06 21.69 -9.94
CA GLN A 16 4.71 22.23 -9.85
C GLN A 16 3.83 21.62 -10.96
N PRO A 17 2.81 20.81 -10.61
CA PRO A 17 1.96 20.19 -11.61
C PRO A 17 1.09 21.23 -12.32
N SER A 18 0.93 21.08 -13.64
CA SER A 18 -0.05 21.85 -14.42
C SER A 18 -1.49 21.45 -14.06
N GLU A 19 -2.47 22.27 -14.46
CA GLU A 19 -3.90 21.92 -14.31
C GLU A 19 -4.25 20.60 -15.00
N GLU A 20 -3.66 20.32 -16.16
CA GLU A 20 -3.83 19.04 -16.88
C GLU A 20 -3.23 17.86 -16.11
N GLN A 21 -2.12 18.05 -15.41
CA GLN A 21 -1.56 17.01 -14.54
C GLN A 21 -2.44 16.80 -13.31
N MET A 22 -2.96 17.89 -12.72
CA MET A 22 -3.85 17.83 -11.58
C MET A 22 -5.19 17.16 -11.92
N SER A 23 -5.70 17.33 -13.13
CA SER A 23 -6.95 16.70 -13.57
C SER A 23 -6.88 15.17 -13.70
N ARG A 24 -5.66 14.59 -13.70
CA ARG A 24 -5.44 13.13 -13.68
C ARG A 24 -5.71 12.50 -12.31
N VAL A 25 -5.91 13.32 -11.28
CA VAL A 25 -6.19 12.82 -9.92
C VAL A 25 -7.58 12.21 -9.86
N ASN A 26 -7.62 10.92 -9.53
CA ASN A 26 -8.85 10.25 -9.15
C ASN A 26 -9.09 10.45 -7.64
N LEU A 27 -10.15 11.18 -7.28
CA LEU A 27 -10.44 11.54 -5.89
C LEU A 27 -10.79 10.33 -5.01
N ARG A 28 -11.39 9.27 -5.56
CA ARG A 28 -11.71 8.04 -4.80
C ARG A 28 -10.44 7.24 -4.51
N ILE A 29 -9.54 7.13 -5.50
CA ILE A 29 -8.22 6.53 -5.28
C ILE A 29 -7.45 7.34 -4.24
N LEU A 30 -7.40 8.67 -4.37
CA LEU A 30 -6.70 9.54 -3.42
C LEU A 30 -7.27 9.38 -1.99
N HIS A 31 -8.59 9.43 -1.83
CA HIS A 31 -9.23 9.25 -0.53
C HIS A 31 -8.90 7.89 0.09
N ALA A 32 -8.96 6.81 -0.69
CA ALA A 32 -8.63 5.48 -0.21
C ALA A 32 -7.15 5.36 0.21
N LEU A 33 -6.22 5.91 -0.57
CA LEU A 33 -4.80 5.89 -0.23
C LEU A 33 -4.47 6.70 1.03
N MET A 34 -5.10 7.86 1.20
CA MET A 34 -4.95 8.67 2.41
C MET A 34 -5.46 7.94 3.65
N GLY A 35 -6.64 7.30 3.55
CA GLY A 35 -7.20 6.49 4.63
C GLY A 35 -6.32 5.29 5.00
N LEU A 36 -5.82 4.55 4.00
CA LEU A 36 -4.87 3.46 4.28
C LEU A 36 -3.63 3.95 5.03
N GLN A 37 -3.13 5.14 4.71
CA GLN A 37 -1.99 5.72 5.41
C GLN A 37 -2.34 6.10 6.86
N THR A 38 -3.54 6.59 7.15
CA THR A 38 -3.97 6.92 8.52
C THR A 38 -4.07 5.66 9.37
N GLU A 39 -4.77 4.64 8.89
CA GLU A 39 -5.02 3.42 9.69
C GLU A 39 -3.75 2.57 9.89
N THR A 40 -2.87 2.55 8.90
CA THR A 40 -1.54 1.92 9.08
C THR A 40 -0.65 2.71 10.06
N GLY A 41 -0.85 4.02 10.15
CA GLY A 41 -0.26 4.88 11.18
C GLY A 41 -0.75 4.52 12.57
N GLU A 42 -2.05 4.28 12.74
CA GLU A 42 -2.67 3.88 14.00
C GLU A 42 -2.17 2.50 14.48
N LEU A 43 -2.12 1.51 13.57
CA LEU A 43 -1.50 0.20 13.82
C LEU A 43 -0.05 0.35 14.30
N THR A 44 0.72 1.20 13.64
CA THR A 44 2.13 1.44 13.98
C THR A 44 2.26 2.14 15.33
N ASP A 45 1.39 3.11 15.62
CA ASP A 45 1.42 3.83 16.90
C ASP A 45 1.09 2.90 18.07
N ALA A 46 0.10 2.00 17.92
CA ALA A 46 -0.22 1.00 18.94
C ALA A 46 1.00 0.13 19.31
N VAL A 47 1.74 -0.34 18.30
CA VAL A 47 2.99 -1.10 18.51
C VAL A 47 4.10 -0.23 19.10
N LYS A 48 4.26 1.00 18.61
CA LYS A 48 5.25 1.97 19.12
C LYS A 48 5.03 2.25 20.60
N ARG A 49 3.80 2.57 21.03
CA ARG A 49 3.45 2.82 22.43
C ARG A 49 3.76 1.60 23.29
N HIS A 50 3.45 0.40 22.81
CA HIS A 50 3.77 -0.84 23.52
C HIS A 50 5.28 -1.01 23.76
N ILE A 51 6.10 -0.82 22.73
CA ILE A 51 7.56 -1.03 22.80
C ILE A 51 8.26 0.08 23.61
N PHE A 52 7.94 1.34 23.34
CA PHE A 52 8.71 2.48 23.87
C PHE A 52 8.14 3.09 25.13
N TYR A 53 6.84 2.99 25.36
CA TYR A 53 6.17 3.56 26.54
C TYR A 53 5.72 2.50 27.55
N GLY A 54 5.91 1.21 27.24
CA GLY A 54 5.59 0.10 28.14
C GLY A 54 4.11 -0.10 28.40
N THR A 55 3.24 0.49 27.58
CA THR A 55 1.78 0.30 27.71
C THR A 55 1.38 -1.12 27.28
N PRO A 56 0.31 -1.70 27.83
CA PRO A 56 -0.26 -2.93 27.28
C PRO A 56 -0.56 -2.78 25.78
N LEU A 57 -0.33 -3.84 25.00
CA LEU A 57 -0.68 -3.83 23.59
C LEU A 57 -2.21 -3.92 23.46
N ASP A 58 -2.81 -2.87 22.91
CA ASP A 58 -4.25 -2.83 22.66
C ASP A 58 -4.60 -3.63 21.40
N LYS A 59 -4.89 -4.91 21.61
CA LYS A 59 -5.27 -5.82 20.52
C LYS A 59 -6.66 -5.56 19.97
N VAL A 60 -7.53 -4.88 20.71
CA VAL A 60 -8.88 -4.53 20.23
C VAL A 60 -8.74 -3.43 19.18
N ASN A 61 -8.00 -2.36 19.50
CA ASN A 61 -7.66 -1.31 18.55
C ASN A 61 -6.97 -1.90 17.31
N LEU A 62 -6.01 -2.82 17.46
CA LEU A 62 -5.36 -3.43 16.29
C LEU A 62 -6.35 -4.13 15.34
N VAL A 63 -7.39 -4.77 15.86
CA VAL A 63 -8.40 -5.45 15.02
C VAL A 63 -9.34 -4.42 14.36
N GLU A 64 -9.69 -3.35 15.06
CA GLU A 64 -10.45 -2.22 14.53
C GLU A 64 -9.74 -1.59 13.32
N GLU A 65 -8.48 -1.19 13.48
CA GLU A 65 -7.70 -0.59 12.38
C GLU A 65 -7.51 -1.54 11.19
N ILE A 66 -7.40 -2.85 11.42
CA ILE A 66 -7.38 -3.84 10.33
C ILE A 66 -8.71 -3.82 9.56
N GLY A 67 -9.82 -3.65 10.27
CA GLY A 67 -11.14 -3.46 9.68
C GLY A 67 -11.20 -2.20 8.81
N ASP A 68 -10.67 -1.08 9.29
CA ASP A 68 -10.67 0.18 8.56
C ASP A 68 -9.73 0.14 7.35
N VAL A 69 -8.59 -0.57 7.46
CA VAL A 69 -7.75 -0.92 6.30
C VAL A 69 -8.56 -1.70 5.27
N PHE A 70 -9.32 -2.72 5.66
CA PHE A 70 -10.16 -3.45 4.71
C PHE A 70 -11.25 -2.57 4.08
N TRP A 71 -11.81 -1.64 4.84
CA TRP A 71 -12.80 -0.70 4.34
C TRP A 71 -12.22 0.18 3.22
N TYR A 72 -11.05 0.77 3.44
CA TYR A 72 -10.38 1.57 2.41
C TYR A 72 -9.89 0.74 1.22
N ILE A 73 -9.42 -0.49 1.43
CA ILE A 73 -9.10 -1.42 0.33
C ILE A 73 -10.36 -1.69 -0.50
N ALA A 74 -11.52 -1.90 0.12
CA ALA A 74 -12.76 -2.15 -0.61
C ALA A 74 -13.15 -0.98 -1.53
N ILE A 75 -12.98 0.27 -1.05
CA ILE A 75 -13.22 1.47 -1.86
C ILE A 75 -12.24 1.54 -3.03
N LEU A 76 -10.96 1.30 -2.78
CA LEU A 76 -9.93 1.32 -3.83
C LEU A 76 -10.19 0.24 -4.89
N MET A 77 -10.50 -0.98 -4.45
CA MET A 77 -10.84 -2.08 -5.34
C MET A 77 -12.07 -1.77 -6.19
N ASP A 78 -13.11 -1.19 -5.59
CA ASP A 78 -14.31 -0.80 -6.33
C ASP A 78 -14.00 0.23 -7.42
N GLU A 79 -13.17 1.23 -7.13
CA GLU A 79 -12.77 2.24 -8.11
C GLU A 79 -11.91 1.65 -9.23
N LEU A 80 -10.99 0.74 -8.91
CA LEU A 80 -10.11 0.11 -9.90
C LEU A 80 -10.85 -0.79 -10.90
N LYS A 81 -12.08 -1.22 -10.60
CA LYS A 81 -12.90 -2.00 -11.55
C LYS A 81 -13.15 -1.24 -12.85
N VAL A 82 -13.13 0.10 -12.83
CA VAL A 82 -13.29 0.92 -14.04
C VAL A 82 -12.20 0.62 -15.06
N ASP A 83 -10.99 0.30 -14.60
CA ASP A 83 -9.82 0.07 -15.47
C ASP A 83 -9.54 -1.42 -15.70
N VAL A 84 -9.67 -2.26 -14.66
CA VAL A 84 -9.27 -3.68 -14.71
C VAL A 84 -10.43 -4.68 -14.55
N GLY A 85 -11.67 -4.19 -14.50
CA GLY A 85 -12.88 -5.01 -14.43
C GLY A 85 -12.88 -5.96 -13.23
N ASP A 86 -13.34 -7.20 -13.45
CA ASP A 86 -13.49 -8.22 -12.41
C ASP A 86 -12.17 -8.64 -11.74
N LYS A 87 -11.00 -8.25 -12.30
CA LYS A 87 -9.70 -8.46 -11.67
C LYS A 87 -9.55 -7.63 -10.39
N ALA A 88 -10.25 -6.50 -10.27
CA ALA A 88 -10.38 -5.76 -9.03
C ALA A 88 -11.46 -6.36 -8.12
N SER A 89 -11.26 -7.64 -7.76
CA SER A 89 -12.02 -8.36 -6.73
C SER A 89 -11.09 -8.95 -5.67
N PHE A 90 -11.59 -9.08 -4.44
CA PHE A 90 -10.82 -9.67 -3.36
C PHE A 90 -10.41 -11.11 -3.69
N GLU A 91 -11.33 -11.90 -4.25
CA GLU A 91 -11.12 -13.28 -4.64
C GLU A 91 -9.98 -13.41 -5.65
N HIS A 92 -9.98 -12.57 -6.70
CA HIS A 92 -8.91 -12.58 -7.70
C HIS A 92 -7.58 -12.14 -7.09
N ALA A 93 -7.55 -11.01 -6.36
CA ALA A 93 -6.34 -10.48 -5.75
C ALA A 93 -5.68 -11.48 -4.78
N MET A 94 -6.48 -12.12 -3.91
CA MET A 94 -6.00 -13.15 -3.00
C MET A 94 -5.47 -14.38 -3.76
N LYS A 95 -6.17 -14.84 -4.80
CA LYS A 95 -5.77 -16.00 -5.61
C LYS A 95 -4.41 -15.77 -6.27
N VAL A 96 -4.27 -14.69 -7.06
CA VAL A 96 -3.03 -14.43 -7.81
C VAL A 96 -1.86 -14.12 -6.87
N ASN A 97 -2.12 -13.53 -5.71
CA ASN A 97 -1.10 -13.32 -4.68
C ASN A 97 -0.51 -14.67 -4.20
N ILE A 98 -1.37 -15.62 -3.84
CA ILE A 98 -0.94 -16.94 -3.35
C ILE A 98 -0.27 -17.76 -4.46
N GLU A 99 -0.82 -17.75 -5.68
CA GLU A 99 -0.22 -18.47 -6.82
C GLU A 99 1.18 -17.95 -7.15
N LYS A 100 1.36 -16.63 -7.21
CA LYS A 100 2.66 -15.99 -7.39
C LYS A 100 3.63 -16.36 -6.25
N LEU A 101 3.17 -16.34 -5.00
CA LEU A 101 4.01 -16.69 -3.85
C LEU A 101 4.37 -18.18 -3.84
N ARG A 102 3.52 -19.08 -4.31
CA ARG A 102 3.84 -20.51 -4.49
C ARG A 102 4.84 -20.73 -5.61
N ALA A 103 4.73 -20.00 -6.72
CA ALA A 103 5.73 -20.04 -7.79
C ALA A 103 7.10 -19.56 -7.28
N ARG A 104 7.11 -18.50 -6.45
CA ARG A 104 8.34 -18.01 -5.82
C ARG A 104 8.89 -18.97 -4.75
N TYR A 105 8.02 -19.53 -3.92
CA TYR A 105 8.37 -20.39 -2.79
C TYR A 105 7.65 -21.74 -2.89
N PRO A 106 8.16 -22.70 -3.69
CA PRO A 106 7.46 -23.96 -3.95
C PRO A 106 7.19 -24.80 -2.71
N ASN A 107 8.04 -24.69 -1.69
CA ASN A 107 7.93 -25.45 -0.44
C ASN A 107 7.72 -24.53 0.77
N LYS A 108 8.64 -23.59 0.98
CA LYS A 108 8.66 -22.63 2.08
C LYS A 108 9.51 -21.44 1.70
N PHE A 109 9.43 -20.38 2.50
CA PHE A 109 10.34 -19.25 2.37
C PHE A 109 11.80 -19.70 2.42
N THR A 110 12.61 -19.17 1.49
CA THR A 110 14.06 -19.17 1.59
C THR A 110 14.58 -17.78 1.19
N GLU A 111 15.68 -17.34 1.79
CA GLU A 111 16.33 -16.08 1.42
C GLU A 111 16.79 -16.10 -0.04
N PHE A 112 17.25 -17.28 -0.52
CA PHE A 112 17.67 -17.47 -1.90
C PHE A 112 16.53 -17.18 -2.88
N ASP A 113 15.36 -17.79 -2.67
CA ASP A 113 14.19 -17.60 -3.56
C ASP A 113 13.61 -16.17 -3.46
N ALA A 114 13.74 -15.54 -2.30
CA ALA A 114 13.31 -14.16 -2.10
C ALA A 114 14.11 -13.18 -2.96
N VAL A 115 15.40 -13.45 -3.16
CA VAL A 115 16.32 -12.65 -3.99
C VAL A 115 16.28 -13.09 -5.46
N ASN A 116 16.27 -14.40 -5.76
CA ASN A 116 16.37 -14.96 -7.12
C ASN A 116 14.98 -15.23 -7.72
N ARG A 117 14.24 -14.15 -7.98
CA ARG A 117 12.84 -14.22 -8.44
C ARG A 117 12.72 -14.45 -9.95
N ASP A 118 11.85 -15.36 -10.36
CA ASP A 118 11.38 -15.51 -11.74
C ASP A 118 10.27 -14.49 -12.04
N LEU A 119 10.67 -13.27 -12.42
CA LEU A 119 9.74 -12.16 -12.65
C LEU A 119 8.80 -12.39 -13.83
N ASP A 120 9.22 -13.15 -14.85
CA ASP A 120 8.41 -13.43 -16.03
C ASP A 120 7.24 -14.36 -15.69
N THR A 121 7.52 -15.42 -14.93
CA THR A 121 6.48 -16.31 -14.42
C THR A 121 5.54 -15.58 -13.45
N GLU A 122 6.08 -14.77 -12.52
CA GLU A 122 5.26 -13.99 -11.60
C GLU A 122 4.33 -13.01 -12.34
N ARG A 123 4.82 -12.33 -13.39
CA ARG A 123 4.01 -11.39 -14.16
C ARG A 123 2.87 -12.07 -14.89
N LYS A 124 3.13 -13.22 -15.53
CA LYS A 124 2.09 -14.02 -16.22
C LYS A 124 0.97 -14.45 -15.26
N ILE A 125 1.31 -14.85 -14.03
CA ILE A 125 0.31 -15.20 -13.01
C ILE A 125 -0.54 -13.99 -12.61
N LEU A 126 0.07 -12.81 -12.49
CA LEU A 126 -0.66 -11.58 -12.12
C LEU A 126 -1.55 -11.04 -13.24
N GLU A 127 -1.25 -11.36 -14.50
CA GLU A 127 -1.98 -10.88 -15.68
C GLU A 127 -3.09 -11.81 -16.17
N GLN A 128 -3.24 -13.00 -15.58
CA GLN A 128 -4.28 -13.96 -15.97
C GLN A 128 -5.71 -13.44 -15.74
#